data_AF-A0A959G669-F1
#
_entry.id   AF-A0A959G669-F1
#
_cell.length_a   1.000
_cell.length_b   1.000
_cell.length_c   1.000
_cell.angle_alpha   90.00
_cell.angle_beta   90.00
_cell.angle_gamma   90.00
#
_symmetry.space_group_name_H-M   'P 1'
#
loop_
_entity.id
_entity.type
_entity.pdbx_description
1 polymer ?
#
loop_
_entity_poly.entity_id
_entity_poly.type
_entity_poly.pdbx_seq_one_letter_code
_entity_poly.pdbx_strand_id
1 'polypeptide(L)' 'MSTTELKERVLKKIETIQDDYLLEELLDFLDFETMKEPFVLSKSQTSAIREAKLQIAKGEVFTNAQIDDEIDQWLNK' A
#
# COMPACT_ATOMS: atom_id res chain seq x y z
N MET A 1 -9.87 -17.74 -20.07
CA MET A 1 -8.56 -18.34 -19.79
C MET A 1 -8.71 -19.29 -18.63
N SER A 2 -8.18 -20.51 -18.75
CA SER A 2 -8.03 -21.42 -17.62
C SER A 2 -6.94 -20.91 -16.67
N THR A 3 -6.95 -21.41 -15.42
CA THR A 3 -5.88 -21.12 -14.46
C THR A 3 -4.50 -21.49 -15.00
N THR A 4 -4.42 -22.57 -15.78
CA THR A 4 -3.18 -23.00 -16.43
C THR A 4 -2.70 -21.98 -17.47
N GLU A 5 -3.59 -21.54 -18.36
CA GLU A 5 -3.26 -20.52 -19.37
C GLU A 5 -2.81 -19.20 -18.74
N LEU A 6 -3.43 -18.80 -17.62
CA LEU A 6 -3.06 -17.59 -16.92
C LEU A 6 -1.66 -17.69 -16.30
N LYS A 7 -1.33 -18.82 -15.65
CA LYS A 7 0.00 -19.07 -15.08
C LYS A 7 1.09 -19.02 -16.14
N GLU A 8 0.87 -19.66 -17.29
CA GLU A 8 1.83 -19.64 -18.40
C GLU A 8 2.05 -18.22 -18.94
N ARG A 9 0.97 -17.43 -19.05
CA ARG A 9 1.09 -16.04 -19.51
C ARG A 9 1.87 -15.16 -18.54
N VAL A 10 1.67 -15.34 -17.24
CA VAL A 10 2.43 -14.62 -16.21
C VAL A 10 3.91 -14.99 -16.27
N LEU A 11 4.22 -16.29 -16.34
CA LEU A 11 5.61 -16.77 -16.44
C LEU A 11 6.32 -16.16 -17.65
N LYS A 12 5.70 -16.26 -18.84
CA LYS A 12 6.25 -15.68 -20.08
C LYS A 12 6.46 -14.18 -19.99
N LYS A 13 5.62 -13.46 -19.24
CA LYS A 13 5.79 -12.01 -19.06
C LYS A 13 6.98 -11.72 -18.17
N ILE A 14 7.13 -12.45 -17.06
CA ILE A 14 8.26 -12.32 -16.13
C ILE A 14 9.59 -12.60 -16.84
N GLU A 15 9.65 -13.66 -17.66
CA GLU A 15 10.85 -14.02 -18.43
C GLU A 15 11.35 -12.91 -19.39
N THR A 16 10.47 -11.96 -19.77
CA THR A 16 10.84 -10.85 -20.66
C THR A 16 11.34 -9.61 -19.91
N ILE A 17 11.23 -9.56 -18.58
CA ILE A 17 11.66 -8.43 -17.76
C ILE A 17 13.18 -8.53 -17.54
N GLN A 18 13.90 -7.44 -17.78
CA GLN A 18 15.33 -7.32 -17.53
C GLN A 18 15.65 -6.32 -16.41
N ASP A 19 14.62 -5.66 -15.87
CA ASP A 19 14.74 -4.70 -14.79
C ASP A 19 14.61 -5.46 -13.46
N ASP A 20 15.74 -5.62 -12.78
CA ASP A 20 15.82 -6.33 -11.50
C ASP A 20 14.95 -5.67 -10.42
N TYR A 21 14.82 -4.34 -10.44
CA TYR A 21 13.98 -3.62 -9.47
C TYR A 21 12.50 -3.95 -9.65
N LEU A 22 12.05 -4.00 -10.91
CA LEU A 22 10.66 -4.40 -11.21
C LEU A 22 10.38 -5.86 -10.80
N LEU A 23 11.37 -6.74 -10.93
CA LEU A 23 11.24 -8.13 -10.49
C LEU A 23 11.16 -8.24 -8.97
N GLU A 24 11.95 -7.46 -8.23
CA GLU A 24 11.87 -7.37 -6.77
C GLU A 24 10.49 -6.86 -6.32
N GLU A 25 9.98 -5.77 -6.90
CA GLU A 25 8.66 -5.24 -6.55
C GLU A 25 7.53 -6.25 -6.83
N LEU A 26 7.61 -6.97 -7.96
CA LEU A 26 6.61 -7.98 -8.31
C LEU A 26 6.63 -9.15 -7.32
N LEU A 27 7.82 -9.55 -6.87
CA LEU A 27 7.99 -10.61 -5.89
C LEU A 27 7.43 -10.19 -4.53
N ASP A 28 7.80 -9.00 -4.05
CA ASP A 28 7.30 -8.44 -2.79
C ASP A 28 5.77 -8.33 -2.79
N PHE A 29 5.19 -7.92 -3.92
CA PHE A 29 3.74 -7.85 -4.09
C PHE A 29 3.08 -9.24 -4.01
N LEU A 30 3.63 -10.24 -4.69
CA LEU A 30 3.10 -11.60 -4.64
C LEU A 30 3.21 -12.20 -3.23
N ASP A 31 4.32 -11.96 -2.54
CA ASP A 31 4.52 -12.41 -1.17
C ASP A 31 3.51 -11.75 -0.22
N PHE A 32 3.25 -10.45 -0.40
CA PHE A 32 2.23 -9.73 0.36
C PHE A 32 0.82 -10.29 0.15
N GLU A 33 0.39 -10.45 -1.11
CA GLU A 33 -0.95 -10.95 -1.45
C GLU A 33 -1.17 -12.42 -1.04
N THR A 34 -0.09 -13.20 -0.98
CA THR A 34 -0.14 -14.61 -0.57
C THR A 34 0.12 -14.82 0.92
N MET A 35 0.50 -13.77 1.65
CA MET A 35 0.66 -13.80 3.09
C MET A 35 -0.69 -14.12 3.74
N LYS A 36 -0.75 -15.28 4.41
CA LYS A 36 -1.94 -15.73 5.15
C LYS A 36 -1.95 -15.25 6.60
N GLU A 37 -0.82 -14.76 7.08
CA GLU A 37 -0.67 -14.28 8.43
C GLU A 37 -1.18 -12.84 8.54
N PRO A 38 -1.87 -12.49 9.64
CA PRO A 38 -2.26 -11.11 9.87
C PRO A 38 -1.03 -10.21 9.90
N PHE A 39 -1.07 -9.09 9.18
CA PHE A 39 -0.01 -8.09 9.24
C PHE A 39 0.15 -7.57 10.69
N VAL A 40 1.34 -7.77 11.27
CA VAL A 40 1.63 -7.31 12.63
C VAL A 40 2.18 -5.89 12.56
N LEU A 41 1.40 -4.94 13.06
CA LEU A 41 1.81 -3.55 13.14
C LEU A 41 3.01 -3.38 14.08
N SER A 42 3.94 -2.50 13.69
CA SER A 42 5.00 -2.06 14.59
C SER A 42 4.41 -1.29 15.78
N LYS A 43 5.22 -1.11 16.84
CA LYS A 43 4.84 -0.29 18.00
C LYS A 43 4.49 1.15 17.59
N SER A 44 5.24 1.72 16.65
CA SER A 44 5.00 3.08 16.14
C SER A 44 3.67 3.16 15.41
N GLN A 45 3.39 2.22 14.49
CA GLN A 45 2.13 2.16 13.75
C GLN A 45 0.92 1.95 14.68
N THR A 46 1.05 1.07 15.67
CA THR A 46 0.00 0.83 16.66
C THR A 46 -0.31 2.09 17.48
N SER A 47 0.72 2.84 17.87
CA SER A 47 0.57 4.11 18.59
C SER A 47 -0.11 5.17 17.73
N ALA A 48 0.32 5.31 16.46
CA ALA A 48 -0.28 6.27 15.52
C ALA A 48 -1.77 5.97 15.28
N ILE A 49 -2.15 4.70 15.11
CA ILE A 49 -3.56 4.31 14.95
C ILE A 49 -4.36 4.59 16.23
N ARG A 50 -3.76 4.35 17.41
CA ARG A 50 -4.42 4.66 18.68
C ARG A 50 -4.68 6.15 18.82
N GLU A 51 -3.70 6.98 18.48
CA GLU A 51 -3.83 8.43 18.48
C GLU A 51 -4.91 8.91 17.52
N ALA A 52 -4.89 8.45 16.27
CA ALA A 52 -5.90 8.80 15.27
C ALA A 52 -7.32 8.44 15.73
N LYS A 53 -7.51 7.27 16.35
CA LYS A 53 -8.81 6.87 16.93
C LYS A 53 -9.27 7.80 18.05
N LEU A 54 -8.35 8.28 18.88
CA LEU A 54 -8.66 9.25 19.94
C LEU A 54 -9.01 10.62 19.36
N GLN A 55 -8.29 11.08 18.35
CA GLN A 55 -8.57 12.32 17.63
C GLN A 55 -9.97 12.32 17.04
N ILE A 56 -10.34 11.24 16.33
CA ILE A 56 -11.68 11.05 15.77
C ILE A 56 -12.75 11.11 16.88
N ALA A 57 -12.55 10.41 18.00
CA ALA A 57 -13.50 10.39 19.10
C ALA A 57 -13.69 11.76 19.77
N LYS A 58 -12.66 12.62 19.73
CA LYS A 58 -12.70 13.98 20.26
C LYS A 58 -13.18 15.03 19.24
N GLY A 59 -13.40 14.64 17.98
CA GLY A 59 -13.69 15.58 16.91
C GLY A 59 -12.47 16.40 16.47
N GLU A 60 -11.25 15.98 16.82
CA GLU A 60 -9.99 16.55 16.33
C GLU A 60 -9.75 16.06 14.89
N VAL A 61 -10.68 16.40 13.99
CA VAL A 61 -10.68 15.99 12.58
C VAL A 61 -10.59 17.21 11.68
N PHE A 62 -10.03 17.00 10.50
CA PHE A 62 -10.03 18.00 9.44
C PHE A 62 -11.20 17.74 8.49
N THR A 63 -11.82 18.81 8.02
CA THR A 63 -12.74 18.73 6.89
C THR A 63 -11.96 18.55 5.60
N ASN A 64 -12.61 18.00 4.57
CA ASN A 64 -11.97 17.85 3.25
C ASN A 64 -11.41 19.19 2.75
N ALA A 65 -12.15 20.29 2.90
CA ALA A 65 -11.69 21.62 2.48
C ALA A 65 -10.40 22.08 3.19
N GLN A 66 -10.22 21.73 4.47
CA GLN A 66 -8.98 22.05 5.21
C GLN A 66 -7.80 21.22 4.71
N ILE A 67 -8.03 19.95 4.39
CA ILE A 67 -6.99 19.07 3.84
C ILE A 67 -6.62 19.48 2.41
N ASP A 68 -7.61 19.84 1.58
CA ASP A 68 -7.39 20.28 0.21
C ASP A 68 -6.52 21.55 0.17
N ASP A 69 -6.80 22.53 1.04
CA ASP A 69 -5.98 23.76 1.15
C ASP A 69 -4.54 23.47 1.62
N GLU A 70 -4.37 22.54 2.56
CA GLU A 70 -3.03 22.13 3.02
C GLU A 70 -2.22 21.42 1.92
N ILE A 71 -2.87 20.55 1.14
CA ILE A 71 -2.25 19.88 -0.01
C ILE A 71 -1.86 20.90 -1.08
N ASP A 72 -2.75 21.83 -1.41
CA ASP A 72 -2.46 22.89 -2.38
C ASP A 72 -1.27 23.75 -1.93
N GLN A 73 -1.17 24.08 -0.64
CA GLN A 73 -0.01 24.78 -0.09
C GLN A 73 1.28 23.97 -0.15
N TRP A 74 1.21 22.64 -0.05
CA TRP A 74 2.39 21.77 -0.13
C TRP A 74 2.90 21.63 -1.57
N LEU A 75 1.99 21.48 -2.54
CA LEU A 75 2.32 21.29 -3.96
C LEU A 75 2.81 22.57 -4.65
N ASN A 76 2.43 23.74 -4.13
CA ASN A 76 2.84 25.04 -4.68
C ASN A 76 4.09 25.64 -4.00
N LYS A 77 4.83 24.84 -3.22
CA LYS A 77 6.17 25.18 -2.69
C LYS A 77 7.26 24.62 -3.57
#